data_AF-A0A965PIP4-F1
#
_entry.id   AF-A0A965PIP4-F1
#
_cell.length_a   1.000
_cell.length_b   1.000
_cell.length_c   1.000
_cell.angle_alpha   90.00
_cell.angle_beta   90.00
_cell.angle_gamma   90.00
#
_symmetry.space_group_name_H-M   'P 1'
#
loop_
_entity.id
_entity.type
_entity.pdbx_description
1 polymer ?
#
loop_
_entity_poly.entity_id
_entity_poly.type
_entity_poly.pdbx_seq_one_letter_code
_entity_poly.pdbx_strand_id
1 'polypeptide(L)' 'MKKQVSGLLESSELYKQFLKEREEILKHKWIESEKAGHDVGFEWALLDWNFHHRTNWRQNK' A
#
# COMPACT_ATOMS: atom_id res chain seq x y z
N MET A 1 16.38 17.83 -17.49
CA MET A 1 15.89 16.48 -17.87
C MET A 1 15.08 15.73 -16.80
N LYS A 2 15.18 16.03 -15.49
CA LYS A 2 14.49 15.25 -14.42
C LYS A 2 12.95 15.43 -14.34
N LYS A 3 12.37 16.43 -15.00
CA LYS A 3 10.94 16.81 -14.85
C LYS A 3 9.98 15.98 -15.72
N GLN A 4 10.46 15.36 -16.80
CA GLN A 4 9.60 14.70 -17.79
C GLN A 4 9.23 13.26 -17.43
N VAL A 5 10.13 12.54 -16.75
CA VAL A 5 9.89 11.15 -16.30
C VAL A 5 8.83 11.11 -15.17
N SER A 6 8.80 12.13 -14.31
CA SER A 6 7.83 12.22 -13.19
C SER A 6 6.39 12.21 -13.67
N GLY A 7 6.04 13.04 -14.65
CA GLY A 7 4.66 13.13 -15.16
C GLY A 7 4.21 11.87 -15.92
N LEU A 8 5.15 11.15 -16.55
CA LEU A 8 4.85 9.88 -17.24
C LEU A 8 4.61 8.74 -16.24
N LEU A 9 5.39 8.70 -15.15
CA LEU A 9 5.19 7.73 -14.08
C LEU A 9 3.87 8.00 -13.34
N GLU A 10 3.55 9.26 -13.03
CA GLU A 10 2.33 9.65 -12.32
C GLU A 10 1.05 9.31 -13.07
N SER A 11 1.08 9.37 -14.41
CA SER A 11 -0.04 8.98 -15.27
C SER A 11 -0.09 7.47 -15.56
N SER A 12 1.00 6.74 -15.26
CA SER A 12 1.08 5.30 -15.50
C SER A 12 0.09 4.52 -14.63
N GLU A 13 -0.52 3.50 -15.22
CA GLU A 13 -1.41 2.59 -14.48
C GLU A 13 -0.66 1.89 -13.34
N LEU A 14 0.62 1.56 -13.55
CA LEU A 14 1.46 0.93 -12.52
C LEU A 14 1.57 1.79 -11.26
N TYR A 15 1.83 3.09 -11.40
CA TYR A 15 1.94 3.99 -10.25
C TYR A 15 0.60 4.17 -9.54
N LYS A 16 -0.50 4.28 -10.29
CA LYS A 16 -1.86 4.32 -9.71
C LYS A 16 -2.17 3.04 -8.92
N GLN A 17 -1.78 1.88 -9.43
CA GLN A 17 -1.96 0.61 -8.73
C GLN A 17 -1.09 0.54 -7.47
N PHE A 18 0.14 1.03 -7.53
CA PHE A 18 1.01 1.17 -6.36
C PHE A 18 0.39 2.07 -5.28
N LEU A 19 -0.16 3.23 -5.66
CA LEU A 19 -0.84 4.13 -4.71
C LEU A 19 -2.03 3.44 -4.03
N LYS A 20 -2.83 2.69 -4.80
CA LYS A 20 -3.95 1.90 -4.24
C LYS A 20 -3.46 0.83 -3.26
N GLU A 21 -2.40 0.09 -3.59
CA GLU A 21 -1.81 -0.89 -2.65
C GLU A 21 -1.29 -0.22 -1.38
N ARG A 22 -0.62 0.94 -1.51
CA ARG A 22 -0.14 1.72 -0.37
C ARG A 22 -1.29 2.17 0.54
N GLU A 23 -2.41 2.60 -0.01
CA GLU A 23 -3.60 2.98 0.76
C GLU A 23 -4.16 1.82 1.57
N GLU A 24 -4.20 0.61 0.99
CA GLU A 24 -4.66 -0.58 1.71
C GLU A 24 -3.71 -0.96 2.85
N ILE A 25 -2.39 -0.86 2.64
CA ILE A 25 -1.40 -1.08 3.70
C ILE A 25 -1.57 -0.06 4.84
N LEU A 26 -1.85 1.20 4.51
CA LEU A 26 -2.08 2.23 5.53
C LEU A 26 -3.38 1.98 6.34
N LYS A 27 -4.45 1.52 5.69
CA LYS A 27 -5.68 1.10 6.37
C LYS A 27 -5.42 -0.09 7.30
N HIS A 28 -4.68 -1.09 6.81
CA HIS A 28 -4.28 -2.26 7.58
C HIS A 28 -3.47 -1.88 8.82
N LYS A 29 -2.44 -1.03 8.64
CA LYS A 29 -1.63 -0.47 9.72
C LYS A 29 -2.50 0.19 10.79
N TRP A 30 -3.47 1.02 10.38
CA TRP A 30 -4.38 1.69 11.32
C TRP A 30 -5.17 0.67 12.13
N ILE A 31 -5.85 -0.29 11.48
CA ILE A 31 -6.65 -1.32 12.16
C ILE A 31 -5.81 -2.12 13.15
N GLU A 32 -4.61 -2.56 12.75
CA GLU A 32 -3.73 -3.34 13.62
C GLU A 32 -3.15 -2.50 14.76
N SER A 33 -2.90 -1.22 14.54
CA SER A 33 -2.48 -0.30 15.62
C SER A 33 -3.59 -0.10 16.66
N GLU A 34 -4.85 0.04 16.22
CA GLU A 34 -6.01 0.12 17.12
C GLU A 34 -6.16 -1.16 17.96
N LYS A 35 -5.94 -2.33 17.35
CA LYS A 35 -5.98 -3.63 18.05
C LYS A 35 -4.83 -3.79 19.05
N ALA A 36 -3.63 -3.35 18.69
CA ALA A 36 -2.44 -3.48 19.52
C ALA A 36 -2.37 -2.44 20.66
N GLY A 37 -3.14 -1.35 20.54
CA GLY A 37 -3.07 -0.21 21.47
C GLY A 37 -1.80 0.63 21.33
N HIS A 38 -1.02 0.42 20.25
CA HIS A 38 0.15 1.21 19.89
C HIS A 38 0.38 1.16 18.38
N ASP A 39 1.21 2.06 17.84
CA ASP A 39 1.59 1.99 16.44
C ASP A 39 2.43 0.73 16.16
N VAL A 40 1.97 -0.13 15.24
CA VAL A 40 2.68 -1.34 14.82
C VAL A 40 3.81 -1.06 13.81
N GLY A 41 3.84 0.14 13.22
CA GLY A 41 4.83 0.53 12.22
C GLY A 41 4.44 0.14 10.79
N PHE A 42 5.02 0.85 9.82
CA PHE A 42 4.67 0.66 8.40
C PHE A 42 5.28 -0.62 7.84
N GLU A 43 6.51 -0.93 8.21
CA GLU A 43 7.25 -2.11 7.72
C GLU A 43 6.55 -3.41 8.13
N TRP A 44 6.08 -3.47 9.39
CA TRP A 44 5.34 -4.62 9.88
C TRP A 44 4.00 -4.77 9.14
N ALA A 45 3.23 -3.68 9.03
CA ALA A 45 1.94 -3.70 8.33
C ALA A 45 2.09 -4.03 6.84
N LEU A 46 3.17 -3.57 6.19
CA LEU A 46 3.51 -3.89 4.81
C LEU A 46 3.75 -5.40 4.63
N LEU A 47 4.58 -5.99 5.49
CA LEU A 47 4.89 -7.43 5.42
C LEU A 47 3.63 -8.26 5.68
N ASP A 48 2.92 -7.97 6.75
CA ASP A 48 1.71 -8.70 7.14
C ASP A 48 0.62 -8.60 6.05
N TRP A 49 0.37 -7.41 5.53
CA TRP A 49 -0.59 -7.21 4.43
C TRP A 49 -0.18 -7.95 3.16
N ASN A 50 1.11 -7.99 2.84
CA ASN A 50 1.62 -8.70 1.66
C ASN A 50 1.37 -10.21 1.76
N PHE A 51 1.63 -10.81 2.94
CA PHE A 51 1.47 -12.24 3.15
C PHE A 51 0.01 -12.68 3.26
N HIS A 52 -0.85 -11.88 3.89
CA HIS A 52 -2.20 -12.32 4.27
C HIS A 52 -3.33 -11.73 3.43
N HIS A 53 -3.16 -10.55 2.83
CA HIS A 53 -4.26 -9.79 2.24
C HIS A 53 -4.09 -9.50 0.75
N ARG A 54 -2.85 -9.27 0.30
CA ARG A 54 -2.55 -8.78 -1.05
C ARG A 54 -3.08 -9.64 -2.18
N THR A 55 -2.92 -10.97 -2.08
CA THR A 55 -3.37 -11.90 -3.13
C THR A 55 -4.87 -11.84 -3.32
N ASN A 56 -5.63 -11.87 -2.22
CA ASN A 56 -7.09 -11.80 -2.25
C ASN A 56 -7.57 -10.43 -2.78
N TRP A 57 -6.95 -9.34 -2.32
CA TRP A 57 -7.26 -8.00 -2.80
C TRP A 57 -7.02 -7.83 -4.30
N ARG A 58 -5.96 -8.43 -4.86
CA ARG A 58 -5.68 -8.40 -6.30
C ARG A 58 -6.65 -9.25 -7.13
N GLN A 59 -7.20 -10.32 -6.57
CA GLN A 59 -8.15 -11.21 -7.24
C GLN A 59 -9.58 -10.66 -7.24
N ASN A 60 -9.94 -9.88 -6.21
CA ASN A 60 -11.27 -9.26 -6.07
C ASN A 60 -11.36 -7.85 -6.68
N LYS A 61 -10.40 -7.49 -7.53
CA LYS A 61 -10.33 -6.19 -8.21
C LYS A 61 -10.73 -6.34 -9.68
#